data_AF-A0A7Y0GT98-F1
#
_entry.id   AF-A0A7Y0GT98-F1
#
_cell.length_a   1.000
_cell.length_b   1.000
_cell.length_c   1.000
_cell.angle_alpha   90.00
_cell.angle_beta   90.00
_cell.angle_gamma   90.00
#
_symmetry.space_group_name_H-M   'P 1'
#
loop_
_entity.id
_entity.type
_entity.pdbx_description
1 polymer ?
#
loop_
_entity_poly.entity_id
_entity_poly.type
_entity_poly.pdbx_seq_one_letter_code
_entity_poly.pdbx_strand_id
1 'polypeptide(L)'
;MSASPMLQAIDLVRVNIDAMTLEDLEAHAQQVLDTLGGLNEYTNSPALKSGNAKRNALHLARKLRLHMARVRELINAHKLAAAVVATMHAAGSANLAPGARLPGC
;
A
#
# COMPACT_ATOMS: atom_id res chain seq x y z
N MET A 1 16.03 -14.92 13.89
CA MET A 1 15.65 -15.95 12.89
C MET A 1 14.67 -15.31 11.92
N SER A 2 15.08 -15.00 10.69
CA SER A 2 14.11 -14.54 9.67
C SER A 2 13.21 -15.71 9.30
N ALA A 3 11.89 -15.53 9.42
CA ALA A 3 10.92 -16.49 8.95
C ALA A 3 11.11 -16.75 7.44
N SER A 4 10.79 -17.96 6.99
CA SER A 4 10.82 -18.30 5.55
C SER A 4 10.00 -17.27 4.75
N PRO A 5 10.46 -16.81 3.58
CA PRO A 5 9.73 -15.84 2.76
C PRO A 5 8.34 -16.36 2.35
N MET A 6 8.14 -17.69 2.33
CA MET A 6 6.82 -18.28 2.09
C MET A 6 5.86 -18.09 3.27
N LEU A 7 6.34 -18.15 4.51
CA LEU A 7 5.51 -17.91 5.71
C LEU A 7 5.15 -16.43 5.81
N GLN A 8 6.13 -15.55 5.63
CA GLN A 8 5.91 -14.10 5.58
C GLN A 8 4.87 -13.72 4.51
N ALA A 9 4.95 -14.34 3.32
CA ALA A 9 3.97 -14.12 2.26
C ALA A 9 2.53 -14.51 2.67
N ILE A 10 2.36 -15.61 3.42
CA ILE A 10 1.06 -16.06 3.93
C ILE A 10 0.52 -15.09 4.96
N ASP A 11 1.36 -14.61 5.87
CA ASP A 11 0.95 -13.68 6.92
C ASP A 11 0.53 -12.33 6.31
N LEU A 12 1.30 -11.80 5.37
CA LEU A 12 1.02 -10.51 4.73
C LEU A 12 -0.29 -10.49 3.94
N VAL A 13 -0.65 -11.58 3.23
CA VAL A 13 -1.92 -11.64 2.49
C VAL A 13 -3.15 -11.82 3.39
N ARG A 14 -2.96 -12.13 4.68
CA ARG A 14 -4.03 -12.26 5.68
C ARG A 14 -4.30 -10.98 6.45
N VAL A 15 -3.39 -10.00 6.37
CA VAL A 15 -3.55 -8.70 7.04
C VAL A 15 -4.80 -7.99 6.49
N ASN A 16 -5.63 -7.48 7.41
CA ASN A 16 -6.78 -6.66 7.07
C ASN A 16 -6.32 -5.23 6.71
N ILE A 17 -6.08 -4.99 5.43
CA ILE A 17 -5.56 -3.71 4.93
C ILE A 17 -6.61 -2.59 4.87
N ASP A 18 -7.91 -2.92 4.91
CA ASP A 18 -8.98 -1.93 4.78
C ASP A 18 -9.12 -1.04 6.05
N ALA A 19 -8.56 -1.48 7.17
CA ALA A 19 -8.61 -0.76 8.45
C ALA A 19 -7.29 -0.02 8.79
N MET A 20 -6.31 -0.02 7.88
CA MET A 20 -4.99 0.55 8.13
C MET A 20 -4.96 2.06 7.86
N THR A 21 -4.12 2.78 8.59
CA THR A 21 -3.84 4.19 8.29
C THR A 21 -2.99 4.31 7.01
N LEU A 22 -2.86 5.52 6.46
CA LEU A 22 -2.00 5.74 5.29
C LEU A 22 -0.54 5.35 5.57
N GLU A 23 -0.01 5.73 6.74
CA GLU A 23 1.36 5.40 7.15
C GLU A 23 1.56 3.88 7.26
N ASP A 24 0.61 3.19 7.91
CA ASP A 24 0.65 1.74 8.04
C ASP A 24 0.54 1.04 6.68
N LEU A 25 -0.29 1.56 5.77
CA LEU A 25 -0.41 1.04 4.40
C LEU A 25 0.91 1.17 3.62
N GLU A 26 1.61 2.31 3.76
CA GLU A 26 2.91 2.53 3.11
C GLU A 26 3.98 1.60 3.70
N ALA A 27 4.01 1.42 5.02
CA ALA A 27 4.91 0.46 5.67
C ALA A 27 4.61 -1.00 5.24
N HIS A 28 3.33 -1.37 5.19
CA HIS A 28 2.90 -2.69 4.73
C HIS A 28 3.23 -2.93 3.26
N ALA A 29 3.08 -1.92 2.41
CA ALA A 29 3.49 -1.97 1.00
C ALA A 29 4.99 -2.29 0.86
N GLN A 30 5.83 -1.71 1.70
CA GLN A 30 7.27 -2.02 1.71
C GLN A 30 7.52 -3.48 2.11
N GLN A 31 6.88 -3.98 3.17
CA GLN A 31 7.00 -5.38 3.59
C GLN A 31 6.58 -6.37 2.50
N VAL A 32 5.52 -6.04 1.73
CA VAL A 32 5.08 -6.85 0.59
C VAL A 32 6.13 -6.87 -0.52
N LEU A 33 6.76 -5.73 -0.84
CA LEU A 33 7.83 -5.66 -1.84
C LEU A 33 9.07 -6.46 -1.42
N ASP A 34 9.51 -6.31 -0.16
CA ASP A 34 10.66 -7.03 0.38
C ASP A 34 10.41 -8.55 0.34
N THR A 35 9.21 -8.98 0.70
CA THR A 35 8.82 -10.40 0.66
C THR A 35 8.75 -10.93 -0.76
N LEU A 36 8.28 -10.14 -1.73
CA LEU A 36 8.34 -10.49 -3.15
C LEU A 36 9.78 -10.68 -3.64
N GLY A 37 10.70 -9.81 -3.20
CA GLY A 37 12.13 -9.95 -3.43
C GLY A 37 12.67 -11.26 -2.87
N GLY A 38 12.37 -11.56 -1.59
CA GLY A 38 12.77 -12.81 -0.94
C GLY A 38 12.20 -14.06 -1.60
N LEU A 39 10.96 -14.03 -2.10
CA LEU A 39 10.39 -15.15 -2.87
C LEU A 39 11.07 -15.32 -4.23
N ASN A 40 11.49 -14.24 -4.88
CA ASN A 40 12.22 -14.29 -6.13
C ASN A 40 13.61 -14.88 -5.93
N GLU A 41 14.34 -14.44 -4.90
CA GLU A 41 15.63 -15.01 -4.50
C GLU A 41 15.50 -16.49 -4.13
N TYR A 42 14.50 -16.84 -3.33
CA TYR A 42 14.19 -18.23 -3.00
C TYR A 42 13.96 -19.04 -4.28
N THR A 43 13.12 -18.57 -5.19
CA THR A 43 12.77 -19.31 -6.41
C THR A 43 13.97 -19.52 -7.34
N ASN A 44 14.85 -18.52 -7.45
CA ASN A 44 16.00 -18.54 -8.36
C ASN A 44 17.29 -19.05 -7.74
N SER A 45 17.32 -19.28 -6.42
CA SER A 45 18.50 -19.81 -5.74
C SER A 45 18.92 -21.18 -6.30
N PRO A 46 20.24 -21.48 -6.38
CA PRO A 46 20.75 -22.74 -6.93
C PRO A 46 20.45 -23.96 -6.05
N ALA A 47 19.97 -23.76 -4.82
CA ALA A 47 19.58 -24.86 -3.93
C ALA A 47 18.47 -25.71 -4.56
N LEU A 48 18.62 -27.03 -4.48
CA LEU A 48 17.62 -28.00 -4.94
C LEU A 48 16.31 -27.81 -4.17
N LYS A 49 15.23 -27.56 -4.91
CA LYS A 49 13.88 -27.38 -4.38
C LYS A 49 12.97 -28.40 -5.00
N SER A 50 12.02 -28.91 -4.22
CA SER A 50 10.97 -29.75 -4.78
C SER A 50 10.13 -28.93 -5.78
N GLY A 51 9.60 -29.59 -6.81
CA GLY A 51 8.70 -28.93 -7.77
C GLY A 51 7.49 -28.28 -7.10
N ASN A 52 6.99 -28.89 -6.01
CA ASN A 52 5.90 -28.34 -5.21
C ASN A 52 6.29 -27.05 -4.49
N ALA A 53 7.48 -26.99 -3.89
CA ALA A 53 7.96 -25.78 -3.24
C ALA A 53 8.07 -24.62 -4.24
N LYS A 54 8.58 -24.89 -5.45
CA LYS A 54 8.66 -23.88 -6.52
C LYS A 54 7.27 -23.40 -6.97
N ARG A 55 6.33 -24.32 -7.19
CA ARG A 55 4.93 -23.97 -7.55
C ARG A 55 4.27 -23.13 -6.46
N ASN A 56 4.44 -23.50 -5.19
CA ASN A 56 3.90 -22.75 -4.05
C ASN A 56 4.49 -21.34 -3.96
N ALA A 57 5.81 -21.18 -4.11
CA ALA A 57 6.45 -19.87 -4.11
C ALA A 57 5.92 -18.98 -5.25
N LEU A 58 5.78 -19.53 -6.46
CA LEU A 58 5.21 -18.80 -7.60
C LEU A 58 3.74 -18.43 -7.39
N HIS A 59 2.96 -19.31 -6.76
CA HIS A 59 1.56 -19.04 -6.42
C HIS A 59 1.44 -17.91 -5.39
N LEU A 60 2.25 -17.96 -4.33
CA LEU A 60 2.31 -16.91 -3.31
C LEU A 60 2.76 -15.57 -3.90
N ALA A 61 3.75 -15.56 -4.80
CA ALA A 61 4.19 -14.35 -5.48
C ALA A 61 3.05 -13.71 -6.30
N ARG A 62 2.22 -14.51 -6.99
CA ARG A 62 1.04 -13.99 -7.70
C ARG A 62 0.02 -13.38 -6.74
N LYS A 63 -0.29 -14.06 -5.63
CA LYS A 63 -1.21 -13.55 -4.61
C LYS A 63 -0.71 -12.23 -4.01
N LEU A 64 0.57 -12.14 -3.66
CA LEU A 64 1.16 -10.91 -3.13
C LEU A 64 1.14 -9.76 -4.13
N ARG A 65 1.32 -10.02 -5.43
CA ARG A 65 1.19 -8.97 -6.45
C ARG A 65 -0.23 -8.40 -6.54
N LEU A 66 -1.24 -9.26 -6.46
CA LEU A 66 -2.65 -8.82 -6.42
C LEU A 66 -2.95 -8.04 -5.13
N HIS A 67 -2.43 -8.52 -3.99
CA HIS A 67 -2.54 -7.82 -2.71
C HIS A 67 -1.88 -6.45 -2.76
N MET A 68 -0.68 -6.34 -3.34
CA MET A 68 0.04 -5.09 -3.51
C MET A 68 -0.73 -4.09 -4.39
N ALA A 69 -1.41 -4.57 -5.43
CA ALA A 69 -2.27 -3.70 -6.25
C ALA A 69 -3.39 -3.08 -5.41
N ARG A 70 -4.06 -3.89 -4.58
CA ARG A 70 -5.10 -3.40 -3.65
C ARG A 70 -4.56 -2.43 -2.60
N VAL A 71 -3.38 -2.71 -2.02
CA VAL A 71 -2.72 -1.78 -1.08
C VAL A 71 -2.43 -0.44 -1.76
N ARG A 72 -1.94 -0.44 -3.01
CA ARG A 72 -1.69 0.79 -3.77
C ARG A 72 -2.97 1.56 -4.07
N GLU A 73 -4.06 0.86 -4.41
CA GLU A 73 -5.36 1.49 -4.61
C GLU A 73 -5.84 2.21 -3.35
N LEU A 74 -5.71 1.58 -2.17
CA LEU A 74 -6.06 2.20 -0.89
C LEU A 74 -5.19 3.42 -0.57
N ILE A 75 -3.86 3.33 -0.76
CA ILE A 75 -2.94 4.46 -0.58
C ILE A 75 -3.36 5.64 -1.47
N ASN A 76 -3.68 5.38 -2.74
CA ASN A 76 -4.13 6.42 -3.66
C ASN A 76 -5.48 7.01 -3.23
N ALA A 77 -6.42 6.18 -2.78
CA ALA A 77 -7.71 6.65 -2.26
C ALA A 77 -7.55 7.57 -1.05
N HIS A 78 -6.67 7.23 -0.10
CA HIS A 78 -6.35 8.09 1.04
C HIS A 78 -5.76 9.44 0.60
N LYS A 79 -4.81 9.43 -0.34
CA LYS A 79 -4.18 10.66 -0.85
C LYS A 79 -5.17 11.54 -1.60
N LEU A 80 -6.06 10.94 -2.40
CA LEU A 80 -7.13 11.65 -3.09
C LEU A 80 -8.15 12.25 -2.11
N ALA A 81 -8.57 11.50 -1.10
CA ALA A 81 -9.49 11.99 -0.07
C ALA A 81 -8.90 13.20 0.67
N ALA A 82 -7.62 13.13 1.06
CA ALA A 82 -6.92 14.25 1.69
C ALA A 82 -6.85 15.49 0.77
N ALA A 83 -6.57 15.29 -0.53
CA ALA A 83 -6.54 16.37 -1.50
C ALA A 83 -7.92 17.04 -1.67
N VAL A 84 -9.01 16.25 -1.72
CA VAL A 84 -10.38 16.77 -1.81
C VAL A 84 -10.75 17.60 -0.58
N VAL A 85 -10.39 17.15 0.62
CA VAL A 85 -10.63 17.93 1.84
C VAL A 85 -9.87 19.25 1.82
N ALA A 86 -8.61 19.24 1.37
CA ALA A 86 -7.79 20.44 1.25
C ALA A 86 -8.37 21.45 0.23
N THR A 87 -8.84 20.99 -0.93
CA THR A 87 -9.46 21.87 -1.94
C THR A 87 -10.78 22.44 -1.46
N MET A 88 -11.61 21.67 -0.75
CA MET A 88 -12.85 22.16 -0.15
C MET A 88 -12.58 23.23 0.91
N HIS A 89 -11.55 23.06 1.74
CA HIS A 89 -11.17 24.05 2.75
C HIS A 89 -10.66 25.36 2.10
N ALA A 90 -9.86 25.25 1.04
CA ALA A 90 -9.39 26.40 0.28
C ALA A 90 -10.54 27.17 -0.40
N ALA A 91 -11.51 26.44 -1.01
CA ALA A 91 -12.68 27.05 -1.63
C ALA A 91 -13.63 27.72 -0.61
N GLY A 92 -13.83 27.09 0.55
CA GLY A 92 -14.60 27.68 1.65
C GLY A 92 -13.96 28.95 2.21
N SER A 93 -12.62 29.01 2.26
CA SER A 93 -11.87 30.19 2.69
C SER A 93 -11.90 31.32 1.65
N ALA A 94 -11.89 30.98 0.36
CA ALA A 94 -11.98 31.96 -0.73
C ALA A 94 -13.36 32.65 -0.80
N ASN A 95 -14.46 31.93 -0.50
CA ASN A 95 -15.80 32.51 -0.49
C ASN A 95 -16.10 33.43 0.70
N LEU A 96 -15.27 33.42 1.75
CA LEU A 96 -15.39 34.35 2.89
C LEU A 96 -14.60 35.65 2.70
N ALA A 97 -13.86 35.80 1.59
CA ALA A 97 -13.07 36.99 1.25
C ALA A 97 -13.53 37.62 -0.07
N PRO A 98 -14.71 38.26 -0.08
CA PRO A 98 -14.77 39.63 -0.61
C PRO A 98 -15.82 40.48 0.13
N GLY A 99 -15.40 41.29 1.11
CA GLY A 99 -16.34 42.17 1.82
C GLY A 99 -15.77 43.32 2.65
N ALA A 100 -14.44 43.57 2.65
CA ALA A 100 -13.84 44.66 3.41
C ALA A 100 -13.30 45.78 2.51
N ARG A 101 -14.18 46.40 1.72
CA ARG A 101 -13.98 47.78 1.25
C ARG A 101 -15.34 48.48 1.26
N LEU A 102 -15.62 49.19 2.34
CA LEU A 102 -16.57 50.30 2.30
C LEU A 102 -15.84 51.50 1.66
N PRO A 103 -16.32 52.05 0.52
CA PRO A 103 -15.90 53.37 0.09
C PRO A 103 -16.84 54.41 0.70
N GLY A 104 -16.28 55.34 1.48
CA GLY A 104 -16.91 56.62 1.84
C GLY A 104 -17.52 56.68 3.26
N CYS A 105 -16.88 57.47 4.14
CA CYS A 105 -17.29 58.83 4.52
C CYS A 105 -16.05 59.56 5.07
#